data_AF-A0A7V3Y1A7-F1
#
_entry.id   AF-A0A7V3Y1A7-F1
#
_cell.length_a   1.000
_cell.length_b   1.000
_cell.length_c   1.000
_cell.angle_alpha   90.00
_cell.angle_beta   90.00
_cell.angle_gamma   90.00
#
_symmetry.space_group_name_H-M   'P 1'
#
loop_
_entity.id
_entity.type
_entity.pdbx_description
1 polymer ?
#
loop_
_entity_poly.entity_id
_entity_poly.type
_entity_poly.pdbx_seq_one_letter_code
_entity_poly.pdbx_strand_id
1 'polypeptide(L)'
;MNSYGIIQFTNTDRLFTELNDFIKSCSPSMIYRIGTGEFTDSLMFDEITGLGFNLIQYFSQYNNIFFELKTKSSNVDHLINIPSKGNAVIAWSLNTPHNIAYYEHDTASLDERIHAAVKAIDAGYYVAFHFDPIILYQGWEDDYYNVIKLMQEKIDYEKVVWISMGGFRYHLHFRDILRDTFPEEMMTVYEMFPGIDGKYRYFKPLRIKIYNFMYTHLHAIFKKAYIYLCMETDYMWKEITGKDFNSSEELEQDIANHLNYRFIQKNTILY
;
A
#
# COMPACT_ATOMS: atom_id res chain seq x y z
N MET A 1 -6.10 3.16 18.81
CA MET A 1 -5.32 3.99 19.77
C MET A 1 -5.57 5.45 19.43
N ASN A 2 -6.25 6.20 20.29
CA ASN A 2 -6.39 7.66 20.15
C ASN A 2 -5.31 8.32 21.02
N SER A 3 -4.05 8.28 20.58
CA SER A 3 -2.95 8.97 21.26
C SER A 3 -2.68 10.31 20.61
N TYR A 4 -2.54 11.36 21.42
CA TYR A 4 -2.22 12.73 20.99
C TYR A 4 -0.71 12.92 20.72
N GLY A 5 -0.07 11.95 20.06
CA GLY A 5 1.36 11.97 19.78
C GLY A 5 1.86 10.70 19.12
N ILE A 6 3.14 10.73 18.71
CA ILE A 6 3.83 9.59 18.10
C ILE A 6 4.17 8.56 19.19
N ILE A 7 3.76 7.30 18.99
CA ILE A 7 4.07 6.18 19.88
C ILE A 7 5.05 5.24 19.17
N GLN A 8 6.18 4.96 19.82
CA GLN A 8 7.12 3.93 19.43
C GLN A 8 7.21 2.86 20.53
N PHE A 9 6.92 1.61 20.17
CA PHE A 9 7.08 0.48 21.09
C PHE A 9 8.55 0.03 21.10
N THR A 10 9.09 -0.20 22.29
CA THR A 10 10.50 -0.59 22.51
C THR A 10 10.66 -2.02 23.02
N ASN A 11 9.57 -2.70 23.37
CA ASN A 11 9.56 -4.09 23.85
C ASN A 11 9.70 -5.11 22.70
N THR A 12 10.75 -4.97 21.89
CA THR A 12 10.98 -5.77 20.68
C THR A 12 11.16 -7.26 20.97
N ASP A 13 11.67 -7.65 22.13
CA ASP A 13 11.80 -9.06 22.52
C ASP A 13 10.44 -9.76 22.57
N ARG A 14 9.42 -9.05 23.09
CA ARG A 14 8.05 -9.53 23.12
C ARG A 14 7.47 -9.61 21.71
N LEU A 15 7.73 -8.60 20.87
CA LEU A 15 7.33 -8.63 19.46
C LEU A 15 7.87 -9.88 18.75
N PHE A 16 9.16 -10.17 18.85
CA PHE A 16 9.75 -11.35 18.22
C PHE A 16 9.27 -12.67 18.82
N THR A 17 8.93 -12.70 20.12
CA THR A 17 8.29 -13.87 20.74
C THR A 17 6.91 -14.14 20.13
N GLU A 18 6.07 -13.11 20.02
CA GLU A 18 4.74 -13.23 19.41
C GLU A 18 4.83 -13.58 17.91
N LEU A 19 5.81 -13.01 17.19
CA LEU A 19 6.09 -13.39 15.80
C LEU A 19 6.48 -14.86 15.70
N ASN A 20 7.35 -15.38 16.57
CA ASN A 20 7.73 -16.79 16.55
C ASN A 20 6.52 -17.73 16.72
N ASP A 21 5.58 -17.37 17.60
CA ASP A 21 4.37 -18.17 17.81
C ASP A 21 3.41 -18.07 16.62
N PHE A 22 3.29 -16.89 16.01
CA PHE A 22 2.56 -16.72 14.75
C PHE A 22 3.15 -17.60 13.64
N ILE A 23 4.47 -17.56 13.43
CA ILE A 23 5.17 -18.35 12.40
C ILE A 23 4.94 -19.85 12.60
N LYS A 24 4.96 -20.35 13.85
CA LYS A 24 4.68 -21.77 14.14
C LYS A 24 3.26 -22.19 13.75
N SER A 25 2.30 -21.26 13.74
CA SER A 25 0.93 -21.52 13.33
C SER A 25 0.69 -21.37 11.83
N CYS A 26 1.65 -20.80 11.09
CA CYS A 26 1.57 -20.64 9.64
C CYS A 26 1.78 -21.96 8.90
N SER A 27 1.02 -22.18 7.83
CA SER A 27 1.26 -23.29 6.90
C SER A 27 2.39 -22.95 5.92
N PRO A 28 3.43 -23.78 5.77
CA PRO A 28 4.49 -23.54 4.78
C PRO A 28 4.01 -23.49 3.32
N SER A 29 2.83 -24.06 3.02
CA SER A 29 2.24 -24.07 1.68
C SER A 29 1.41 -22.82 1.35
N MET A 30 1.15 -21.95 2.34
CA MET A 30 0.38 -20.72 2.17
C MET A 30 1.31 -19.51 2.21
N ILE A 31 1.03 -18.53 1.36
CA ILE A 31 1.71 -17.23 1.39
C ILE A 31 1.02 -16.32 2.40
N TYR A 32 1.81 -15.68 3.25
CA TYR A 32 1.35 -14.69 4.22
C TYR A 32 1.89 -13.31 3.88
N ARG A 33 1.03 -12.29 3.99
CA ARG A 33 1.44 -10.88 3.93
C ARG A 33 1.40 -10.29 5.32
N ILE A 34 2.48 -9.67 5.74
CA ILE A 34 2.59 -9.03 7.06
C ILE A 34 3.00 -7.58 6.81
N GLY A 35 2.18 -6.62 7.21
CA GLY A 35 2.46 -5.19 7.04
C GLY A 35 2.49 -4.45 8.37
N THR A 36 3.34 -3.43 8.48
CA THR A 36 3.46 -2.59 9.70
C THR A 36 2.79 -1.22 9.57
N GLY A 37 2.29 -0.87 8.38
CA GLY A 37 1.83 0.48 8.04
C GLY A 37 0.37 0.80 8.37
N GLU A 38 -0.28 0.08 9.29
CA GLU A 38 -1.70 0.30 9.61
C GLU A 38 -1.92 1.58 10.44
N PHE A 39 -1.15 1.75 11.51
CA PHE A 39 -1.34 2.85 12.48
C PHE A 39 -0.24 3.92 12.43
N THR A 40 0.89 3.64 11.79
CA THR A 40 2.02 4.56 11.65
C THR A 40 2.68 4.37 10.29
N ASP A 41 3.40 5.40 9.84
CA ASP A 41 4.36 5.23 8.75
C ASP A 41 5.50 4.32 9.24
N SER A 42 5.77 3.25 8.49
CA SER A 42 6.73 2.21 8.87
C SER A 42 8.16 2.71 8.94
N LEU A 43 8.51 3.78 8.20
CA LEU A 43 9.89 4.28 8.10
C LEU A 43 10.14 5.60 8.82
N MET A 44 9.12 6.22 9.42
CA MET A 44 9.22 7.53 10.08
C MET A 44 10.39 7.65 11.06
N PHE A 45 10.64 6.63 11.90
CA PHE A 45 11.77 6.58 12.84
C PHE A 45 12.64 5.35 12.67
N ASP A 46 12.57 4.70 11.50
CA ASP A 46 13.21 3.41 11.32
C ASP A 46 14.74 3.51 11.27
N GLU A 47 15.28 4.59 10.72
CA GLU A 47 16.73 4.85 10.72
C GLU A 47 17.30 4.94 12.15
N ILE A 48 16.50 5.41 13.11
CA ILE A 48 16.91 5.53 14.51
C ILE A 48 16.67 4.21 15.27
N THR A 49 15.52 3.58 15.05
CA THR A 49 15.09 2.40 15.82
C THR A 49 15.67 1.08 15.29
N GLY A 50 16.01 1.01 14.01
CA GLY A 50 16.50 -0.19 13.34
C GLY A 50 15.47 -1.34 13.27
N LEU A 51 14.18 -1.06 13.48
CA LEU A 51 13.16 -2.10 13.55
C LEU A 51 12.95 -2.80 12.20
N GLY A 52 12.94 -2.04 11.12
CA GLY A 52 12.86 -2.49 9.73
C GLY A 52 14.02 -3.41 9.39
N PHE A 53 15.25 -3.07 9.80
CA PHE A 53 16.41 -3.96 9.67
C PHE A 53 16.15 -5.32 10.34
N ASN A 54 15.77 -5.30 11.61
CA ASN A 54 15.55 -6.51 12.40
C ASN A 54 14.42 -7.37 11.82
N LEU A 55 13.31 -6.75 11.40
CA LEU A 55 12.16 -7.44 10.81
C LEU A 55 12.47 -8.00 9.42
N ILE A 56 13.15 -7.24 8.56
CA ILE A 56 13.57 -7.73 7.23
C ILE A 56 14.48 -8.94 7.39
N GLN A 57 15.51 -8.87 8.25
CA GLN A 57 16.39 -10.00 8.50
C GLN A 57 15.63 -11.20 9.07
N TYR A 58 14.76 -10.97 10.06
CA TYR A 58 13.95 -12.02 10.65
C TYR A 58 13.05 -12.73 9.63
N PHE A 59 12.37 -11.98 8.76
CA PHE A 59 11.48 -12.56 7.75
C PHE A 59 12.23 -13.11 6.54
N SER A 60 13.48 -12.71 6.29
CA SER A 60 14.25 -13.13 5.12
C SER A 60 14.46 -14.64 5.00
N GLN A 61 14.35 -15.37 6.11
CA GLN A 61 14.49 -16.82 6.16
C GLN A 61 13.20 -17.58 5.77
N TYR A 62 12.06 -16.90 5.59
CA TYR A 62 10.76 -17.52 5.32
C TYR A 62 10.28 -17.19 3.90
N ASN A 63 10.45 -18.16 2.99
CA ASN A 63 10.07 -18.00 1.58
C ASN A 63 8.57 -17.78 1.33
N ASN A 64 7.72 -18.14 2.30
CA ASN A 64 6.27 -17.99 2.20
C ASN A 64 5.74 -16.70 2.85
N ILE A 65 6.61 -15.78 3.26
CA ILE A 65 6.21 -14.53 3.91
C ILE A 65 6.67 -13.35 3.06
N PHE A 66 5.72 -12.47 2.75
CA PHE A 66 5.96 -11.14 2.19
C PHE A 66 5.78 -10.12 3.32
N PHE A 67 6.89 -9.48 3.70
CA PHE A 67 6.89 -8.49 4.78
C PHE A 67 6.92 -7.09 4.20
N GLU A 68 5.93 -6.26 4.55
CA GLU A 68 5.74 -4.91 4.02
C GLU A 68 6.09 -3.82 5.04
N LEU A 69 6.96 -2.91 4.61
CA LEU A 69 7.17 -1.60 5.23
C LEU A 69 6.54 -0.54 4.33
N LYS A 70 5.50 0.16 4.79
CA LYS A 70 4.77 1.16 4.02
C LYS A 70 5.09 2.58 4.49
N THR A 71 5.42 3.47 3.56
CA THR A 71 5.84 4.84 3.87
C THR A 71 5.32 5.91 2.89
N LYS A 72 5.41 7.17 3.30
CA LYS A 72 5.38 8.38 2.46
C LYS A 72 6.74 9.11 2.44
N SER A 73 7.77 8.53 3.03
CA SER A 73 9.13 9.06 3.08
C SER A 73 9.97 8.58 1.88
N SER A 74 11.06 9.29 1.62
CA SER A 74 12.15 8.87 0.73
C SER A 74 13.35 8.29 1.51
N ASN A 75 13.30 8.28 2.85
CA ASN A 75 14.38 7.81 3.70
C ASN A 75 14.44 6.27 3.76
N VAL A 76 15.18 5.67 2.83
CA VAL A 76 15.35 4.21 2.71
C VAL A 76 16.81 3.75 2.77
N ASP A 77 17.74 4.68 2.96
CA ASP A 77 19.17 4.46 2.76
C ASP A 77 19.75 3.43 3.74
N HIS A 78 19.27 3.45 4.98
CA HIS A 78 19.67 2.50 6.02
C HIS A 78 19.22 1.06 5.73
N LEU A 79 18.27 0.85 4.81
CA LEU A 79 17.78 -0.48 4.42
C LEU A 79 18.51 -1.08 3.22
N ILE A 80 19.25 -0.29 2.45
CA ILE A 80 19.82 -0.74 1.16
C ILE A 80 20.84 -1.86 1.33
N ASN A 81 21.69 -1.76 2.36
CA ASN A 81 22.81 -2.68 2.59
C ASN A 81 22.43 -3.92 3.41
N ILE A 82 21.14 -4.17 3.64
CA ILE A 82 20.70 -5.39 4.34
C ILE A 82 21.04 -6.61 3.47
N PRO A 83 21.78 -7.61 4.00
CA PRO A 83 22.33 -8.69 3.19
C PRO A 83 21.25 -9.65 2.66
N SER A 84 20.33 -10.06 3.53
CA SER A 84 19.23 -10.97 3.20
C SER A 84 17.91 -10.23 3.30
N LYS A 85 17.23 -10.09 2.16
CA LYS A 85 15.95 -9.36 2.05
C LYS A 85 14.74 -10.30 1.94
N GLY A 86 14.95 -11.56 1.56
CA GLY A 86 13.87 -12.52 1.30
C GLY A 86 12.82 -11.94 0.36
N ASN A 87 11.55 -12.00 0.77
CA ASN A 87 10.45 -11.33 0.06
C ASN A 87 10.03 -10.01 0.73
N ALA A 88 10.95 -9.27 1.32
CA ALA A 88 10.65 -7.95 1.86
C ALA A 88 10.17 -7.00 0.75
N VAL A 89 9.12 -6.25 1.08
CA VAL A 89 8.43 -5.29 0.23
C VAL A 89 8.55 -3.92 0.86
N ILE A 90 9.14 -2.96 0.16
CA ILE A 90 9.04 -1.56 0.55
C ILE A 90 7.92 -0.93 -0.27
N ALA A 91 6.94 -0.35 0.41
CA ALA A 91 5.72 0.14 -0.20
C ALA A 91 5.57 1.64 -0.04
N TRP A 92 5.08 2.31 -1.08
CA TRP A 92 4.83 3.76 -1.05
C TRP A 92 3.35 4.06 -1.22
N SER A 93 2.82 4.94 -0.37
CA SER A 93 1.60 5.66 -0.74
C SER A 93 1.94 6.64 -1.86
N LEU A 94 1.20 6.59 -2.97
CA LEU A 94 1.34 7.52 -4.09
C LEU A 94 0.07 8.35 -4.23
N ASN A 95 0.27 9.60 -4.62
CA ASN A 95 -0.80 10.53 -4.93
C ASN A 95 -0.34 11.52 -6.01
N THR A 96 -1.25 12.33 -6.52
CA THR A 96 -0.90 13.40 -7.48
C THR A 96 -0.07 14.48 -6.80
N PRO A 97 0.85 15.17 -7.50
CA PRO A 97 1.58 16.30 -6.92
C PRO A 97 0.65 17.36 -6.30
N HIS A 98 -0.52 17.59 -6.91
CA HIS A 98 -1.58 18.42 -6.34
C HIS A 98 -1.99 17.93 -4.93
N ASN A 99 -2.45 16.69 -4.81
CA ASN A 99 -2.91 16.16 -3.52
C ASN A 99 -1.78 16.07 -2.48
N ILE A 100 -0.55 15.77 -2.89
CA ILE A 100 0.61 15.74 -1.98
C ILE A 100 0.84 17.15 -1.39
N ALA A 101 0.86 18.18 -2.25
CA ALA A 101 1.07 19.56 -1.82
C ALA A 101 -0.02 20.07 -0.86
N TYR A 102 -1.28 19.66 -1.08
CA TYR A 102 -2.42 20.09 -0.29
C TYR A 102 -2.65 19.29 1.00
N TYR A 103 -2.37 17.98 1.00
CA TYR A 103 -2.84 17.08 2.07
C TYR A 103 -1.75 16.23 2.72
N GLU A 104 -0.53 16.19 2.17
CA GLU A 104 0.55 15.33 2.67
C GLU A 104 1.78 16.15 3.08
N HIS A 105 1.56 17.20 3.88
CA HIS A 105 2.63 18.03 4.44
C HIS A 105 3.67 17.19 5.21
N ASP A 106 4.93 17.65 5.19
CA ASP A 106 6.07 17.01 5.85
C ASP A 106 6.34 15.56 5.41
N THR A 107 5.93 15.23 4.18
CA THR A 107 6.25 13.95 3.52
C THR A 107 7.05 14.19 2.24
N ALA A 108 7.63 13.12 1.69
CA ALA A 108 8.35 13.21 0.43
C ALA A 108 7.41 13.53 -0.74
N SER A 109 7.89 14.28 -1.71
CA SER A 109 7.22 14.53 -2.98
C SER A 109 7.04 13.23 -3.80
N LEU A 110 6.20 13.28 -4.84
CA LEU A 110 6.01 12.13 -5.74
C LEU A 110 7.33 11.65 -6.33
N ASP A 111 8.14 12.56 -6.88
CA ASP A 111 9.43 12.24 -7.45
C ASP A 111 10.36 11.59 -6.44
N GLU A 112 10.48 12.14 -5.22
CA GLU A 112 11.32 11.56 -4.18
C GLU A 112 10.88 10.14 -3.78
N ARG A 113 9.56 9.88 -3.71
CA ARG A 113 9.03 8.52 -3.46
C ARG A 113 9.38 7.57 -4.60
N ILE A 114 9.22 7.99 -5.85
CA ILE A 114 9.58 7.17 -7.02
C ILE A 114 11.08 6.89 -7.07
N HIS A 115 11.93 7.87 -6.79
CA HIS A 115 13.39 7.68 -6.73
C HIS A 115 13.79 6.72 -5.59
N ALA A 116 13.15 6.83 -4.42
CA ALA A 116 13.38 5.89 -3.32
C ALA A 116 12.93 4.46 -3.68
N ALA A 117 11.82 4.31 -4.41
CA ALA A 117 11.36 3.02 -4.92
C ALA A 117 12.35 2.39 -5.91
N VAL A 118 12.90 3.18 -6.84
CA VAL A 118 13.97 2.73 -7.74
C VAL A 118 15.18 2.26 -6.93
N LYS A 119 15.63 3.04 -5.93
CA LYS A 119 16.76 2.66 -5.08
C LYS A 119 16.52 1.34 -4.32
N ALA A 120 15.30 1.12 -3.83
CA ALA A 120 14.93 -0.13 -3.18
C ALA A 120 14.93 -1.32 -4.16
N ILE A 121 14.40 -1.12 -5.37
CA ILE A 121 14.44 -2.13 -6.45
C ILE A 121 15.89 -2.51 -6.78
N ASP A 122 16.75 -1.52 -6.97
CA ASP A 122 18.17 -1.72 -7.29
C ASP A 122 18.91 -2.47 -6.16
N ALA A 123 18.47 -2.29 -4.92
CA ALA A 123 18.97 -3.02 -3.75
C ALA A 123 18.45 -4.46 -3.65
N GLY A 124 17.50 -4.85 -4.50
CA GLY A 124 16.91 -6.19 -4.55
C GLY A 124 15.61 -6.37 -3.78
N TYR A 125 14.95 -5.29 -3.33
CA TYR A 125 13.62 -5.38 -2.73
C TYR A 125 12.53 -5.59 -3.78
N TYR A 126 11.44 -6.23 -3.36
CA TYR A 126 10.15 -6.03 -4.02
C TYR A 126 9.57 -4.68 -3.60
N VAL A 127 8.67 -4.13 -4.42
CA VAL A 127 7.96 -2.90 -4.08
C VAL A 127 6.46 -3.02 -4.27
N ALA A 128 5.72 -2.16 -3.58
CA ALA A 128 4.29 -2.02 -3.73
C ALA A 128 3.87 -0.55 -3.72
N PHE A 129 2.69 -0.28 -4.26
CA PHE A 129 2.17 1.09 -4.33
C PHE A 129 0.73 1.16 -3.85
N HIS A 130 0.40 2.22 -3.11
CA HIS A 130 -0.93 2.41 -2.56
C HIS A 130 -1.48 3.76 -3.01
N PHE A 131 -2.50 3.71 -3.87
CA PHE A 131 -3.37 4.85 -4.17
C PHE A 131 -4.53 4.85 -3.16
N ASP A 132 -4.21 5.10 -1.90
CA ASP A 132 -5.19 5.14 -0.82
C ASP A 132 -4.84 6.31 0.14
N PRO A 133 -5.55 7.45 0.02
CA PRO A 133 -6.75 7.67 -0.77
C PRO A 133 -6.51 8.21 -2.21
N ILE A 134 -7.37 7.80 -3.14
CA ILE A 134 -7.64 8.54 -4.39
C ILE A 134 -8.58 9.70 -4.04
N ILE A 135 -8.13 10.93 -4.24
CA ILE A 135 -8.88 12.17 -3.93
C ILE A 135 -9.18 12.91 -5.23
N LEU A 136 -10.44 13.29 -5.41
CA LEU A 136 -10.91 13.96 -6.62
C LEU A 136 -10.88 15.48 -6.49
N TYR A 137 -10.56 16.11 -7.61
CA TYR A 137 -10.58 17.55 -7.84
C TYR A 137 -10.69 17.77 -9.36
N GLN A 138 -10.92 19.01 -9.81
CA GLN A 138 -10.96 19.27 -11.25
C GLN A 138 -9.61 18.95 -11.90
N GLY A 139 -9.58 18.05 -12.90
CA GLY A 139 -8.34 17.62 -13.56
C GLY A 139 -7.70 16.35 -12.98
N TRP A 140 -8.33 15.70 -11.99
CA TRP A 140 -7.77 14.51 -11.34
C TRP A 140 -7.39 13.38 -12.33
N GLU A 141 -8.17 13.17 -13.40
CA GLU A 141 -7.92 12.10 -14.37
C GLU A 141 -6.54 12.24 -15.02
N ASP A 142 -6.24 13.43 -15.56
CA ASP A 142 -4.97 13.70 -16.22
C ASP A 142 -3.80 13.62 -15.24
N ASP A 143 -3.98 14.13 -14.02
CA ASP A 143 -2.91 14.14 -13.02
C ASP A 143 -2.60 12.72 -12.53
N TYR A 144 -3.60 11.88 -12.24
CA TYR A 144 -3.35 10.47 -11.91
C TYR A 144 -2.79 9.69 -13.11
N TYR A 145 -3.20 10.01 -14.34
CA TYR A 145 -2.59 9.41 -15.52
C TYR A 145 -1.10 9.73 -15.61
N ASN A 146 -0.72 10.98 -15.32
CA ASN A 146 0.68 11.41 -15.30
C ASN A 146 1.48 10.70 -14.21
N VAL A 147 0.90 10.45 -13.03
CA VAL A 147 1.54 9.60 -12.00
C VAL A 147 1.80 8.19 -12.55
N ILE A 148 0.81 7.56 -13.19
CA ILE A 148 0.94 6.22 -13.75
C ILE A 148 2.00 6.18 -14.87
N LYS A 149 2.07 7.21 -15.72
CA LYS A 149 3.14 7.33 -16.73
C LYS A 149 4.52 7.45 -16.12
N LEU A 150 4.67 8.26 -15.07
CA LEU A 150 5.94 8.40 -14.38
C LEU A 150 6.38 7.06 -13.79
N MET A 151 5.45 6.31 -13.18
CA MET A 151 5.73 4.96 -12.71
C MET A 151 6.14 4.03 -13.87
N GLN A 152 5.45 4.09 -15.00
CA GLN A 152 5.80 3.31 -16.19
C GLN A 152 7.22 3.59 -16.70
N GLU A 153 7.66 4.84 -16.63
CA GLU A 153 8.98 5.26 -17.09
C GLU A 153 10.10 4.81 -16.13
N LYS A 154 9.85 4.88 -14.82
CA LYS A 154 10.91 4.75 -13.81
C LYS A 154 10.94 3.41 -13.08
N ILE A 155 9.80 2.77 -12.89
CA ILE A 155 9.69 1.58 -12.04
C ILE A 155 9.81 0.31 -12.86
N ASP A 156 10.71 -0.59 -12.44
CA ASP A 156 10.71 -1.96 -12.94
C ASP A 156 9.45 -2.69 -12.48
N TYR A 157 8.48 -2.81 -13.39
CA TYR A 157 7.19 -3.45 -13.15
C TYR A 157 7.33 -4.93 -12.77
N GLU A 158 8.47 -5.58 -13.03
CA GLU A 158 8.72 -6.97 -12.64
C GLU A 158 8.94 -7.13 -11.13
N LYS A 159 9.26 -6.04 -10.44
CA LYS A 159 9.48 -5.98 -8.99
C LYS A 159 8.26 -5.52 -8.19
N VAL A 160 7.18 -5.14 -8.88
CA VAL A 160 5.95 -4.65 -8.24
C VAL A 160 5.05 -5.82 -7.89
N VAL A 161 4.88 -6.10 -6.59
CA VAL A 161 4.12 -7.26 -6.11
C VAL A 161 2.62 -6.98 -6.03
N TRP A 162 2.24 -5.79 -5.59
CA TRP A 162 0.84 -5.35 -5.57
C TRP A 162 0.69 -3.84 -5.67
N ILE A 163 -0.48 -3.44 -6.16
CA ILE A 163 -0.93 -2.05 -6.16
C ILE A 163 -2.33 -2.00 -5.55
N SER A 164 -2.52 -1.22 -4.50
CA SER A 164 -3.82 -1.04 -3.87
C SER A 164 -4.47 0.26 -4.31
N MET A 165 -5.80 0.26 -4.41
CA MET A 165 -6.59 1.46 -4.72
C MET A 165 -7.74 1.59 -3.73
N GLY A 166 -7.88 2.75 -3.11
CA GLY A 166 -8.99 3.09 -2.24
C GLY A 166 -9.40 4.53 -2.47
N GLY A 167 -10.67 4.76 -2.80
CA GLY A 167 -11.21 6.11 -2.85
C GLY A 167 -11.17 6.75 -1.47
N PHE A 168 -11.07 8.08 -1.45
CA PHE A 168 -11.16 8.85 -0.21
C PHE A 168 -12.42 8.49 0.58
N ARG A 169 -12.21 8.25 1.87
CA ARG A 169 -13.24 7.83 2.81
C ARG A 169 -12.94 8.33 4.21
N TYR A 170 -13.98 8.64 4.96
CA TYR A 170 -13.84 9.18 6.32
C TYR A 170 -14.95 8.73 7.27
N HIS A 171 -14.71 8.84 8.58
CA HIS A 171 -15.70 8.56 9.62
C HIS A 171 -16.61 9.76 9.87
N LEU A 172 -17.82 9.52 10.39
CA LEU A 172 -18.76 10.59 10.77
C LEU A 172 -18.06 11.65 11.64
N HIS A 173 -18.33 12.94 11.42
CA HIS A 173 -17.69 14.13 12.04
C HIS A 173 -16.33 14.56 11.46
N PHE A 174 -15.63 13.72 10.68
CA PHE A 174 -14.36 14.12 10.06
C PHE A 174 -14.52 15.38 9.21
N ARG A 175 -15.59 15.46 8.41
CA ARG A 175 -15.88 16.60 7.55
C ARG A 175 -16.05 17.90 8.34
N ASP A 176 -16.71 17.85 9.49
CA ASP A 176 -16.92 19.05 10.32
C ASP A 176 -15.60 19.53 10.91
N ILE A 177 -14.79 18.62 11.46
CA ILE A 177 -13.44 18.92 11.97
C ILE A 177 -12.57 19.53 10.87
N LEU A 178 -12.59 18.92 9.69
CA LEU A 178 -11.77 19.34 8.56
C LEU A 178 -12.18 20.73 8.08
N ARG A 179 -13.48 21.02 7.92
CA ARG A 179 -13.99 22.34 7.53
C ARG A 179 -13.62 23.42 8.56
N ASP A 180 -13.67 23.10 9.84
CA ASP A 180 -13.37 24.05 10.91
C ASP A 180 -11.87 24.32 11.03
N THR A 181 -11.02 23.32 10.74
CA THR A 181 -9.56 23.41 10.85
C THR A 181 -8.90 23.92 9.56
N PHE A 182 -9.42 23.53 8.40
CA PHE A 182 -8.88 23.78 7.06
C PHE A 182 -10.02 24.20 6.12
N PRO A 183 -10.53 25.45 6.23
CA PRO A 183 -11.72 25.89 5.51
C PRO A 183 -11.56 25.93 3.98
N GLU A 184 -10.31 25.93 3.48
CA GLU A 184 -9.97 25.93 2.05
C GLU A 184 -9.81 24.51 1.45
N GLU A 185 -10.02 23.46 2.25
CA GLU A 185 -9.96 22.08 1.77
C GLU A 185 -11.06 21.78 0.74
N MET A 186 -10.76 20.92 -0.24
CA MET A 186 -11.72 20.52 -1.27
C MET A 186 -12.01 19.01 -1.29
N MET A 187 -11.39 18.23 -0.41
CA MET A 187 -11.48 16.77 -0.39
C MET A 187 -12.90 16.27 -0.02
N THR A 188 -13.69 17.07 0.71
CA THR A 188 -15.07 16.72 1.11
C THR A 188 -16.16 17.38 0.25
N VAL A 189 -15.79 18.06 -0.86
CA VAL A 189 -16.73 18.81 -1.71
C VAL A 189 -17.63 17.91 -2.55
N TYR A 190 -17.13 16.75 -2.97
CA TYR A 190 -17.93 15.78 -3.72
C TYR A 190 -19.02 15.15 -2.86
N GLU A 191 -20.11 14.71 -3.49
CA GLU A 191 -21.17 13.98 -2.80
C GLU A 191 -20.65 12.64 -2.26
N MET A 192 -20.75 12.48 -0.94
CA MET A 192 -20.31 11.29 -0.22
C MET A 192 -21.43 10.73 0.66
N PHE A 193 -21.56 9.41 0.65
CA PHE A 193 -22.61 8.66 1.34
C PHE A 193 -22.02 7.64 2.31
N PRO A 194 -22.68 7.38 3.46
CA PRO A 194 -22.22 6.38 4.40
C PRO A 194 -22.34 4.98 3.79
N GLY A 195 -21.27 4.19 3.91
CA GLY A 195 -21.27 2.76 3.65
C GLY A 195 -21.81 1.96 4.85
N ILE A 196 -21.94 0.65 4.66
CA ILE A 196 -22.40 -0.29 5.71
C ILE A 196 -21.45 -0.30 6.92
N ASP A 197 -20.18 0.00 6.71
CA ASP A 197 -19.15 0.12 7.76
C ASP A 197 -19.13 1.50 8.44
N GLY A 198 -20.10 2.36 8.16
CA GLY A 198 -20.22 3.71 8.73
C GLY A 198 -19.26 4.74 8.14
N LYS A 199 -18.42 4.39 7.16
CA LYS A 199 -17.51 5.33 6.49
C LYS A 199 -18.18 5.99 5.30
N TYR A 200 -18.06 7.31 5.21
CA TYR A 200 -18.48 8.09 4.05
C TYR A 200 -17.54 7.84 2.89
N ARG A 201 -18.09 7.64 1.69
CA ARG A 201 -17.37 7.39 0.44
C ARG A 201 -18.02 8.15 -0.70
N TYR A 202 -17.27 8.40 -1.78
CA TYR A 202 -17.85 8.95 -3.00
C TYR A 202 -19.08 8.16 -3.48
N PHE A 203 -20.02 8.88 -4.12
CA PHE A 203 -21.18 8.27 -4.75
C PHE A 203 -20.78 7.11 -5.69
N LYS A 204 -21.54 6.01 -5.68
CA LYS A 204 -21.15 4.73 -6.29
C LYS A 204 -20.74 4.85 -7.78
N PRO A 205 -21.51 5.49 -8.67
CA PRO A 205 -21.10 5.69 -10.07
C PRO A 205 -19.76 6.41 -10.22
N LEU A 206 -19.46 7.36 -9.32
CA LEU A 206 -18.17 8.07 -9.33
C LEU A 206 -17.03 7.13 -8.91
N ARG A 207 -17.24 6.29 -7.90
CA ARG A 207 -16.27 5.24 -7.52
C ARG A 207 -16.00 4.26 -8.66
N ILE A 208 -17.04 3.83 -9.38
CA ILE A 208 -16.90 2.98 -10.56
C ILE A 208 -16.02 3.69 -11.61
N LYS A 209 -16.28 4.97 -11.90
CA LYS A 209 -15.46 5.76 -12.83
C LYS A 209 -13.98 5.79 -12.41
N ILE A 210 -13.72 6.08 -11.13
CA ILE A 210 -12.36 6.17 -10.57
C ILE A 210 -11.61 4.85 -10.71
N TYR A 211 -12.21 3.76 -10.21
CA TYR A 211 -11.52 2.49 -10.18
C TYR A 211 -11.36 1.89 -11.57
N ASN A 212 -12.33 2.06 -12.49
CA ASN A 212 -12.16 1.62 -13.87
C ASN A 212 -11.02 2.36 -14.57
N PHE A 213 -10.95 3.68 -14.38
CA PHE A 213 -9.86 4.50 -14.90
C PHE A 213 -8.51 4.00 -14.39
N MET A 214 -8.33 3.93 -13.06
CA MET A 214 -7.07 3.52 -12.45
C MET A 214 -6.71 2.07 -12.81
N TYR A 215 -7.66 1.15 -12.69
CA TYR A 215 -7.45 -0.28 -12.98
C TYR A 215 -7.04 -0.49 -14.43
N THR A 216 -7.71 0.14 -15.39
CA THR A 216 -7.38 -0.02 -16.82
C THR A 216 -5.94 0.39 -17.12
N HIS A 217 -5.49 1.53 -16.58
CA HIS A 217 -4.17 2.08 -16.86
C HIS A 217 -3.07 1.32 -16.09
N LEU A 218 -3.29 1.02 -14.81
CA LEU A 218 -2.34 0.24 -14.01
C LEU A 218 -2.22 -1.19 -14.52
N HIS A 219 -3.34 -1.86 -14.80
CA HIS A 219 -3.34 -3.25 -15.29
C HIS A 219 -2.75 -3.37 -16.69
N ALA A 220 -2.80 -2.31 -17.52
CA ALA A 220 -2.12 -2.30 -18.82
C ALA A 220 -0.59 -2.45 -18.69
N ILE A 221 -0.02 -1.95 -17.59
CA ILE A 221 1.42 -1.81 -17.38
C ILE A 221 1.94 -2.89 -16.42
N PHE A 222 1.35 -2.98 -15.22
CA PHE A 222 1.81 -3.82 -14.13
C PHE A 222 1.18 -5.22 -14.17
N LYS A 223 1.42 -5.98 -15.25
CA LYS A 223 0.81 -7.30 -15.51
C LYS A 223 1.12 -8.37 -14.45
N LYS A 224 2.20 -8.20 -13.70
CA LYS A 224 2.60 -9.11 -12.61
C LYS A 224 2.05 -8.68 -11.25
N ALA A 225 1.78 -7.39 -11.04
CA ALA A 225 1.29 -6.90 -9.78
C ALA A 225 -0.14 -7.38 -9.55
N TYR A 226 -0.46 -7.74 -8.30
CA TYR A 226 -1.85 -7.91 -7.90
C TYR A 226 -2.48 -6.53 -7.66
N ILE A 227 -3.51 -6.16 -8.43
CA ILE A 227 -4.21 -4.89 -8.27
C ILE A 227 -5.49 -5.12 -7.48
N TYR A 228 -5.64 -4.47 -6.32
CA TYR A 228 -6.77 -4.69 -5.41
C TYR A 228 -7.47 -3.42 -4.94
N LEU A 229 -8.73 -3.58 -4.53
CA LEU A 229 -9.55 -2.50 -3.97
C LEU A 229 -9.56 -2.55 -2.43
N CYS A 230 -9.27 -1.42 -1.79
CA CYS A 230 -9.27 -1.29 -0.34
C CYS A 230 -10.65 -0.94 0.21
N MET A 231 -11.16 -1.75 1.15
CA MET A 231 -12.42 -1.50 1.87
C MET A 231 -13.63 -1.25 0.95
N GLU A 232 -13.69 -2.01 -0.15
CA GLU A 232 -14.76 -1.99 -1.13
C GLU A 232 -15.59 -3.28 -1.11
N THR A 233 -16.82 -3.18 -1.61
CA THR A 233 -17.77 -4.30 -1.61
C THR A 233 -17.45 -5.31 -2.72
N ASP A 234 -17.93 -6.54 -2.56
CA ASP A 234 -17.99 -7.58 -3.58
C ASP A 234 -18.48 -7.08 -4.95
N TYR A 235 -19.55 -6.25 -4.96
CA TYR A 235 -20.06 -5.63 -6.17
C TYR A 235 -18.98 -4.82 -6.90
N MET A 236 -18.19 -4.03 -6.16
CA MET A 236 -17.17 -3.18 -6.76
C MET A 236 -16.02 -4.03 -7.31
N TRP A 237 -15.67 -5.12 -6.63
CA TRP A 237 -14.71 -6.09 -7.15
C TRP A 237 -15.14 -6.68 -8.48
N LYS A 238 -16.40 -7.13 -8.55
CA LYS A 238 -16.98 -7.73 -9.77
C LYS A 238 -17.06 -6.74 -10.92
N GLU A 239 -17.50 -5.52 -10.64
CA GLU A 239 -17.63 -4.45 -11.63
C GLU A 239 -16.28 -4.05 -12.25
N ILE A 240 -15.22 -3.95 -11.44
CA ILE A 240 -13.93 -3.41 -11.89
C ILE A 240 -12.99 -4.50 -12.41
N THR A 241 -12.98 -5.66 -11.75
CA THR A 241 -11.99 -6.72 -12.01
C THR A 241 -12.60 -7.99 -12.59
N GLY A 242 -13.93 -8.12 -12.57
CA GLY A 242 -14.63 -9.36 -12.92
C GLY A 242 -14.54 -10.45 -11.86
N LYS A 243 -13.81 -10.23 -10.75
CA LYS A 243 -13.69 -11.18 -9.64
C LYS A 243 -14.77 -10.96 -8.59
N ASP A 244 -15.22 -12.05 -7.99
CA ASP A 244 -16.24 -12.05 -6.94
C ASP A 244 -15.62 -12.66 -5.68
N PHE A 245 -15.75 -11.98 -4.55
CA PHE A 245 -15.21 -12.40 -3.26
C PHE A 245 -16.29 -12.28 -2.19
N ASN A 246 -16.65 -13.40 -1.57
CA ASN A 246 -17.71 -13.46 -0.56
C ASN A 246 -17.17 -13.21 0.86
N SER A 247 -15.84 -13.25 1.03
CA SER A 247 -15.20 -12.96 2.32
C SER A 247 -13.79 -12.40 2.14
N SER A 248 -13.24 -11.81 3.21
CA SER A 248 -11.85 -11.33 3.24
C SER A 248 -10.85 -12.47 3.06
N GLU A 249 -11.17 -13.67 3.55
CA GLU A 249 -10.33 -14.85 3.42
C GLU A 249 -10.22 -15.32 1.97
N GLU A 250 -11.31 -15.25 1.19
CA GLU A 250 -11.27 -15.58 -0.25
C GLU A 250 -10.35 -14.61 -1.01
N LEU A 251 -10.42 -13.31 -0.70
CA LEU A 251 -9.54 -12.30 -1.28
C LEU A 251 -8.07 -12.55 -0.91
N GLU A 252 -7.77 -12.75 0.38
CA GLU A 252 -6.39 -13.01 0.81
C GLU A 252 -5.85 -14.32 0.23
N GLN A 253 -6.69 -15.35 0.05
CA GLN A 253 -6.29 -16.58 -0.63
C GLN A 253 -5.98 -16.36 -2.12
N ASP A 254 -6.75 -15.54 -2.83
CA ASP A 254 -6.49 -15.20 -4.24
C ASP A 254 -5.19 -14.38 -4.39
N ILE A 255 -4.94 -13.43 -3.47
CA ILE A 255 -3.66 -12.70 -3.41
C ILE A 255 -2.51 -13.66 -3.15
N ALA A 256 -2.63 -14.54 -2.15
CA ALA A 256 -1.61 -15.51 -1.79
C ALA A 256 -1.27 -16.45 -2.96
N ASN A 257 -2.29 -16.97 -3.66
CA ASN A 257 -2.12 -17.81 -4.84
C ASN A 257 -1.41 -17.08 -5.97
N HIS A 258 -1.79 -15.82 -6.22
CA HIS A 258 -1.14 -15.00 -7.24
C HIS A 258 0.33 -14.75 -6.92
N LEU A 259 0.66 -14.40 -5.67
CA LEU A 259 2.04 -14.15 -5.24
C LEU A 259 2.89 -15.42 -5.34
N ASN A 260 2.35 -16.56 -4.90
CA ASN A 260 3.02 -17.85 -5.02
C ASN A 260 3.36 -18.17 -6.48
N TYR A 261 2.39 -18.02 -7.38
CA TYR A 261 2.55 -18.31 -8.80
C TYR A 261 3.52 -17.35 -9.50
N ARG A 262 3.47 -16.05 -9.18
CA ARG A 262 4.23 -15.01 -9.90
C ARG A 262 5.65 -14.80 -9.37
N PHE A 263 5.87 -14.93 -8.06
CA PHE A 263 7.09 -14.49 -7.40
C PHE A 263 7.84 -15.60 -6.65
N ILE A 264 7.20 -16.72 -6.33
CA ILE A 264 7.86 -17.84 -5.66
C ILE A 264 8.17 -18.97 -6.65
N GLN A 265 7.14 -19.62 -7.21
CA GLN A 265 7.31 -20.82 -8.03
C GLN A 265 8.08 -20.59 -9.34
N LYS A 266 7.89 -19.42 -9.97
CA LYS A 266 8.61 -19.09 -11.22
C LYS A 266 10.11 -18.90 -11.03
N ASN A 267 10.55 -18.53 -9.83
CA ASN A 267 11.98 -18.36 -9.52
C ASN A 267 12.68 -19.69 -9.22
N THR A 268 11.95 -20.80 -9.03
CA THR A 268 12.52 -22.12 -8.74
C THR A 268 12.89 -22.93 -10.01
N ILE A 269 12.50 -22.47 -11.21
CA ILE A 269 12.66 -23.22 -12.47
C ILE A 269 13.96 -22.86 -13.22
N LEU A 270 14.74 -21.89 -12.77
CA LEU A 270 16.05 -21.59 -13.34
C LEU A 270 17.15 -22.38 -12.60
N TYR A 271 17.48 -23.56 -13.15
CA TYR A 271 18.71 -24.31 -12.88
C TYR A 271 19.75 -24.00 -13.96
#